data_AF-A0A9P7K6I9-F1
#
_entry.id   AF-A0A9P7K6I9-F1
#
_cell.length_a   1.000
_cell.length_b   1.000
_cell.length_c   1.000
_cell.angle_alpha   90.00
_cell.angle_beta   90.00
_cell.angle_gamma   90.00
#
_symmetry.space_group_name_H-M   'P 1'
#
loop_
_entity.id
_entity.type
_entity.pdbx_description
1 polymer ?
#
loop_
_entity_poly.entity_id
_entity_poly.type
_entity_poly.pdbx_seq_one_letter_code
_entity_poly.pdbx_strand_id
1 'polypeptide(L)'
;MLRVEVKPIIFVLNNSGYTIERYIHGKTRKYNDISNWEWTGLLKVLGDPQEKISRTYTVRTKEELSTLLDDETFAKTDMVQLVEVIMEKLDAPRALQVQAELSGKSNSYGAVSNPTRAA
;
A
#
# COMPACT_ATOMS: atom_id res chain seq x y z
N MET A 1 -9.93 -10.56 -11.88
CA MET A 1 -9.97 -11.56 -10.78
C MET A 1 -11.40 -12.05 -10.60
N LEU A 2 -12.31 -11.20 -10.10
CA LEU A 2 -13.74 -11.52 -9.96
C LEU A 2 -14.36 -12.16 -11.22
N ARG A 3 -14.18 -11.53 -12.40
CA ARG A 3 -14.73 -12.01 -13.69
C ARG A 3 -14.27 -13.41 -14.11
N VAL A 4 -13.07 -13.83 -13.71
CA VAL A 4 -12.46 -15.12 -14.12
C VAL A 4 -12.33 -16.07 -12.93
N GLU A 5 -13.01 -15.78 -11.83
CA GLU A 5 -13.16 -16.63 -10.64
C GLU A 5 -11.84 -17.10 -9.98
N VAL A 6 -10.76 -16.35 -10.17
CA VAL A 6 -9.53 -16.55 -9.38
C VAL A 6 -9.72 -15.96 -7.98
N LYS A 7 -9.16 -16.63 -6.96
CA LYS A 7 -9.43 -16.40 -5.54
C LYS A 7 -8.18 -15.97 -4.76
N PRO A 8 -7.49 -14.89 -5.13
CA PRO A 8 -6.31 -14.46 -4.41
C PRO A 8 -6.66 -13.83 -3.06
N ILE A 9 -5.67 -13.83 -2.17
CA ILE A 9 -5.61 -12.96 -1.01
C ILE A 9 -4.76 -11.74 -1.40
N ILE A 10 -5.31 -10.54 -1.24
CA ILE A 10 -4.67 -9.27 -1.59
C ILE A 10 -4.45 -8.48 -0.30
N PHE A 11 -3.18 -8.27 0.08
CA PHE A 11 -2.84 -7.38 1.18
C PHE A 11 -2.57 -5.98 0.63
N VAL A 12 -3.39 -5.01 1.03
CA VAL A 12 -3.20 -3.59 0.75
C VAL A 12 -2.52 -2.97 1.96
N LEU A 13 -1.24 -2.61 1.84
CA LEU A 13 -0.53 -1.88 2.88
C LEU A 13 -0.94 -0.40 2.82
N ASN A 14 -1.89 -0.02 3.68
CA ASN A 14 -2.36 1.36 3.77
C ASN A 14 -1.50 2.14 4.77
N ASN A 15 -0.40 2.70 4.27
CA ASN A 15 0.56 3.51 5.01
C ASN A 15 0.53 5.00 4.60
N SER A 16 -0.62 5.49 4.13
CA SER A 16 -0.83 6.92 3.81
C SER A 16 0.13 7.51 2.75
N GLY A 17 0.46 6.74 1.72
CA GLY A 17 1.16 7.21 0.52
C GLY A 17 2.51 6.54 0.26
N TYR A 18 3.44 7.25 -0.37
CA TYR A 18 4.68 6.64 -0.87
C TYR A 18 5.78 6.57 0.20
N THR A 19 5.70 5.59 1.10
CA THR A 19 6.70 5.41 2.17
C THR A 19 8.13 5.25 1.64
N ILE A 20 8.36 4.55 0.52
CA ILE A 20 9.71 4.43 -0.05
C ILE A 20 10.29 5.78 -0.49
N GLU A 21 9.52 6.62 -1.19
CA GLU A 21 9.96 7.94 -1.63
C GLU A 21 10.20 8.91 -0.46
N ARG A 22 9.50 8.71 0.65
CA ARG A 22 9.77 9.43 1.91
C ARG A 22 11.18 9.15 2.43
N TYR A 23 11.67 7.93 2.27
CA TYR A 23 13.04 7.58 2.64
C TYR A 23 14.08 7.99 1.59
N ILE A 24 13.74 8.01 0.30
CA ILE A 24 14.68 8.39 -0.76
C ILE A 24 14.88 9.91 -0.84
N HIS A 25 13.80 10.69 -0.96
CA HIS A 25 13.88 12.09 -1.37
C HIS A 25 13.38 13.09 -0.32
N GLY A 26 12.71 12.64 0.75
CA GLY A 26 12.32 13.49 1.87
C GLY A 26 11.00 13.09 2.51
N LYS A 27 11.05 12.90 3.84
CA LYS A 27 9.97 12.27 4.62
C LYS A 27 8.63 13.02 4.58
N THR A 28 8.68 14.33 4.43
CA THR A 28 7.52 15.23 4.56
C THR A 28 7.09 15.89 3.25
N ARG A 29 7.67 15.49 2.11
CA ARG A 29 7.33 16.12 0.82
C ARG A 29 5.88 15.81 0.43
N LYS A 30 5.11 16.85 0.09
CA LYS A 30 3.66 16.79 -0.20
C LYS A 30 3.29 15.81 -1.31
N TYR A 31 4.13 15.66 -2.33
CA TYR A 31 3.86 14.75 -3.45
C TYR A 31 3.87 13.27 -3.06
N ASN A 32 4.36 12.92 -1.86
CA ASN A 32 4.31 11.55 -1.34
C ASN A 32 2.95 11.20 -0.74
N ASP A 33 2.12 12.21 -0.44
CA ASP A 33 0.79 12.02 0.13
C ASP A 33 -0.22 11.70 -1.00
N ILE A 34 -1.05 10.69 -0.78
CA ILE A 34 -2.14 10.29 -1.69
C ILE A 34 -3.48 10.40 -0.96
N SER A 35 -4.57 10.51 -1.71
CA SER A 35 -5.92 10.40 -1.13
C SER A 35 -6.10 9.01 -0.51
N ASN A 36 -6.60 8.96 0.73
CA ASN A 36 -6.96 7.70 1.36
C ASN A 36 -8.31 7.22 0.82
N TRP A 37 -8.31 6.05 0.18
CA TRP A 37 -9.52 5.46 -0.39
C TRP A 37 -10.15 4.48 0.59
N GLU A 38 -11.43 4.18 0.40
CA GLU A 38 -12.08 3.05 1.07
C GLU A 38 -11.70 1.76 0.34
N TRP A 39 -10.50 1.23 0.62
CA TRP A 39 -9.93 0.08 -0.11
C TRP A 39 -10.80 -1.17 -0.04
N THR A 40 -11.45 -1.40 1.10
CA THR A 40 -12.40 -2.50 1.31
C THR A 40 -13.67 -2.36 0.45
N GLY A 41 -14.03 -1.16 0.01
CA GLY A 41 -15.13 -0.94 -0.92
C GLY A 41 -14.82 -1.36 -2.37
N LEU A 42 -13.55 -1.59 -2.72
CA LEU A 42 -13.13 -1.72 -4.11
C LEU A 42 -13.73 -2.97 -4.81
N LEU A 43 -13.85 -4.09 -4.10
CA LEU A 43 -14.42 -5.32 -4.69
C LEU A 43 -15.92 -5.20 -5.00
N LYS A 44 -16.65 -4.41 -4.20
CA LYS A 44 -18.06 -4.06 -4.47
C LYS A 44 -18.19 -3.31 -5.79
N VAL A 45 -17.37 -2.27 -5.96
CA VAL A 45 -17.37 -1.41 -7.15
C VAL A 45 -16.97 -2.19 -8.41
N LEU A 46 -16.02 -3.13 -8.30
CA LEU A 46 -15.46 -3.85 -9.44
C LEU A 46 -16.27 -5.06 -9.91
N GLY A 47 -17.35 -5.45 -9.21
CA GLY A 47 -18.25 -6.50 -9.71
C GLY A 47 -18.85 -7.45 -8.66
N ASP A 48 -18.65 -7.21 -7.36
CA ASP A 48 -19.31 -7.99 -6.30
C ASP A 48 -20.08 -7.10 -5.31
N PRO A 49 -21.12 -6.36 -5.77
CA PRO A 49 -21.83 -5.38 -4.95
C PRO A 49 -22.57 -5.98 -3.74
N GLN A 50 -22.78 -7.30 -3.73
CA GLN A 50 -23.47 -8.03 -2.66
C GLN A 50 -22.50 -8.88 -1.82
N GLU A 51 -21.19 -8.79 -2.04
CA GLU A 51 -20.15 -9.52 -1.28
C GLU A 51 -20.38 -11.04 -1.28
N LYS A 52 -20.85 -11.59 -2.40
CA LYS A 52 -21.17 -13.02 -2.53
C LYS A 52 -19.96 -13.86 -2.89
N ILE A 53 -18.99 -13.27 -3.58
CA ILE A 53 -17.82 -13.95 -4.14
C ILE A 53 -16.51 -13.29 -3.69
N SER A 54 -16.57 -12.43 -2.69
CA SER A 54 -15.43 -11.79 -2.07
C SER A 54 -15.65 -11.47 -0.60
N ARG A 55 -14.54 -11.35 0.15
CA ARG A 55 -14.50 -10.88 1.53
C ARG A 55 -13.46 -9.79 1.69
N THR A 56 -13.71 -8.86 2.60
CA THR A 56 -12.78 -7.78 2.92
C THR A 56 -12.54 -7.70 4.42
N TYR A 57 -11.32 -7.39 4.82
CA TYR A 57 -10.90 -7.27 6.21
C TYR A 57 -10.07 -5.99 6.37
N THR A 58 -10.11 -5.41 7.57
CA THR A 58 -9.20 -4.33 7.96
C THR A 58 -8.50 -4.74 9.25
N VAL A 59 -7.19 -4.64 9.27
CA VAL A 59 -6.35 -4.90 10.46
C VAL A 59 -5.45 -3.71 10.73
N ARG A 60 -5.21 -3.42 12.00
CA ARG A 60 -4.47 -2.24 12.50
C ARG A 60 -3.31 -2.61 13.41
N THR A 61 -3.29 -3.84 13.91
CA THR A 61 -2.27 -4.33 14.83
C THR A 61 -1.72 -5.67 14.37
N LYS A 62 -0.55 -6.03 14.92
CA LYS A 62 0.06 -7.35 14.69
C LYS A 62 -0.86 -8.45 15.20
N GLU A 63 -1.51 -8.24 16.35
CA GLU A 63 -2.40 -9.17 17.00
C GLU A 63 -3.66 -9.42 16.14
N GLU A 64 -4.25 -8.36 15.58
CA GLU A 64 -5.38 -8.48 14.65
C GLU A 64 -4.99 -9.22 13.38
N LEU A 65 -3.82 -8.92 12.80
CA LEU A 65 -3.32 -9.65 11.63
C LEU A 65 -3.07 -11.12 11.96
N SER A 66 -2.46 -11.43 13.11
CA SER A 66 -2.20 -12.81 13.52
C SER A 66 -3.51 -13.58 13.73
N THR A 67 -4.48 -12.96 14.40
CA THR A 67 -5.81 -13.53 14.62
C THR A 67 -6.53 -13.81 13.29
N LEU A 68 -6.43 -12.90 12.32
CA LEU A 68 -7.00 -13.09 10.99
C LEU A 68 -6.32 -14.25 10.23
N LEU A 69 -4.99 -14.35 10.32
CA LEU A 69 -4.25 -15.42 9.65
C LEU A 69 -4.54 -16.81 10.24
N ASP A 70 -4.89 -16.87 11.53
CA ASP A 70 -5.28 -18.10 12.23
C ASP A 70 -6.78 -18.45 12.07
N ASP A 71 -7.59 -17.56 11.47
CA ASP A 71 -9.02 -17.78 11.26
C ASP A 71 -9.28 -18.81 10.14
N GLU A 72 -10.05 -19.85 10.47
CA GLU A 72 -10.36 -20.93 9.52
C GLU A 72 -11.16 -20.46 8.30
N THR A 73 -12.02 -19.44 8.46
CA THR A 73 -12.83 -18.90 7.36
C THR A 73 -11.95 -18.12 6.38
N PHE A 74 -10.96 -17.40 6.88
CA PHE A 74 -9.94 -16.73 6.09
C PHE A 74 -9.05 -17.76 5.38
N ALA A 75 -8.48 -18.72 6.12
CA ALA A 75 -7.57 -19.75 5.60
C ALA A 75 -8.20 -20.64 4.53
N LYS A 76 -9.53 -20.77 4.50
CA LYS A 76 -10.25 -21.55 3.48
C LYS A 76 -10.04 -21.05 2.05
N THR A 77 -9.72 -19.77 1.85
CA THR A 77 -9.42 -19.15 0.53
C THR A 77 -10.44 -19.49 -0.57
N ASP A 78 -11.72 -19.61 -0.22
CA ASP A 78 -12.78 -20.06 -1.13
C ASP A 78 -13.32 -18.95 -2.05
N MET A 79 -12.83 -17.72 -1.89
CA MET A 79 -13.22 -16.53 -2.65
C MET A 79 -12.10 -15.47 -2.66
N VAL A 80 -12.27 -14.40 -3.43
CA VAL A 80 -11.32 -13.28 -3.41
C VAL A 80 -11.32 -12.64 -2.02
N GLN A 81 -10.15 -12.40 -1.45
CA GLN A 81 -10.02 -11.76 -0.14
C GLN A 81 -9.15 -10.51 -0.27
N LEU A 82 -9.61 -9.38 0.27
CA LEU A 82 -8.81 -8.16 0.39
C LEU A 82 -8.61 -7.83 1.86
N VAL A 83 -7.36 -7.70 2.28
CA VAL A 83 -6.97 -7.32 3.64
C VAL A 83 -6.31 -5.95 3.57
N GLU A 84 -6.99 -4.94 4.09
CA GLU A 84 -6.41 -3.63 4.32
C GLU A 84 -5.59 -3.66 5.62
N VAL A 85 -4.28 -3.53 5.50
CA VAL A 85 -3.36 -3.45 6.63
C VAL A 85 -3.03 -1.99 6.88
N ILE A 86 -3.60 -1.42 7.93
CA ILE A 86 -3.32 -0.05 8.34
C ILE A 86 -1.95 -0.02 9.01
N MET A 87 -1.07 0.86 8.52
CA MET A 87 0.30 0.99 9.02
C MET A 87 0.65 2.45 9.22
N GLU A 88 1.62 2.68 10.11
CA GLU A 88 2.20 4.00 10.27
C GLU A 88 2.96 4.45 9.02
N LYS A 89 2.89 5.75 8.72
CA LYS A 89 3.38 6.36 7.48
C LYS A 89 4.86 6.11 7.19
N LEU A 90 5.66 5.98 8.25
CA LEU A 90 7.10 5.75 8.22
C LEU A 90 7.47 4.37 8.76
N ASP A 91 6.52 3.46 8.94
CA ASP A 91 6.87 2.08 9.26
C ASP A 91 7.37 1.37 8.00
N ALA A 92 8.62 0.90 8.05
CA ALA A 92 9.27 0.22 6.94
C ALA A 92 10.40 -0.68 7.45
N PRO A 93 10.69 -1.81 6.78
CA PRO A 93 11.80 -2.68 7.15
C PRO A 93 13.14 -1.94 7.14
N ARG A 94 14.02 -2.24 8.10
CA ARG A 94 15.35 -1.62 8.20
C ARG A 94 16.14 -1.71 6.89
N ALA A 95 16.06 -2.85 6.19
CA ALA A 95 16.72 -3.04 4.90
C ALA A 95 16.26 -2.00 3.86
N LEU A 96 14.95 -1.72 3.79
CA LEU A 96 14.40 -0.70 2.90
C LEU A 96 14.89 0.69 3.27
N GLN A 97 14.90 1.03 4.57
CA GLN A 97 15.36 2.34 5.04
C GLN A 97 16.83 2.59 4.62
N VAL A 98 17.71 1.61 4.87
CA VAL A 98 19.13 1.69 4.51
C VAL A 98 19.31 1.81 2.99
N GLN A 99 18.62 0.98 2.21
CA GLN A 99 18.72 1.00 0.76
C GLN A 99 18.19 2.31 0.15
N ALA A 100 17.09 2.84 0.68
CA ALA A 100 16.48 4.08 0.21
C ALA A 100 17.39 5.29 0.51
N GLU A 101 17.99 5.35 1.69
CA GLU A 101 18.96 6.39 2.06
C GLU A 101 20.21 6.36 1.17
N LEU A 102 20.71 5.18 0.81
CA LEU A 102 21.81 5.03 -0.13
C LEU A 102 21.41 5.50 -1.54
N SER A 103 20.22 5.08 -2.00
CA SER A 103 19.68 5.48 -3.30
C SER A 103 19.49 7.00 -3.40
N GLY A 104 19.02 7.66 -2.33
CA GLY A 104 18.83 9.11 -2.29
C GLY A 104 20.13 9.92 -2.40
N LYS A 105 21.27 9.36 -1.96
CA LYS A 105 22.59 9.98 -2.13
C LYS A 105 23.09 9.90 -3.58
N SER A 106 22.78 8.80 -4.27
CA SER A 106 23.16 8.59 -5.68
C SER A 106 22.23 9.31 -6.65
N ASN A 107 20.93 9.35 -6.36
CA ASN A 107 19.90 10.03 -7.14
C ASN A 107 19.52 11.35 -6.48
N SER A 108 20.41 12.33 -6.55
CA SER A 108 19.95 13.72 -6.38
C SER A 108 19.15 14.08 -7.63
N TYR A 109 17.96 14.67 -7.48
CA TYR A 109 17.39 15.47 -8.57
C TYR A 109 18.45 16.51 -8.91
N GLY A 110 19.19 16.27 -9.99
CA GLY A 110 20.28 17.14 -10.39
C GLY A 110 19.75 18.56 -10.46
N ALA A 111 20.54 19.52 -9.98
CA ALA A 111 20.30 20.90 -10.28
C ALA A 111 20.29 21.02 -11.80
N VAL A 112 19.10 21.00 -12.40
CA VAL A 112 18.91 21.45 -13.77
C VAL A 112 19.15 22.95 -13.69
N SER A 113 20.42 23.35 -13.83
CA SER A 113 20.79 24.72 -14.09
C SER A 113 20.11 25.10 -15.39
N ASN A 114 18.96 25.74 -15.28
CA ASN A 114 18.23 26.27 -16.42
C ASN A 114 19.12 27.38 -17.01
N PRO A 115 19.75 27.19 -18.19
CA PRO A 115 20.54 28.25 -18.78
C PRO A 115 19.56 29.27 -19.37
N THR A 116 19.49 30.44 -18.73
CA THR A 116 19.26 31.75 -19.35
C THR A 116 18.16 31.82 -20.43
N ARG A 117 16.97 32.34 -20.05
CA ARG A 117 16.23 33.24 -20.95
C ARG A 117 16.65 34.67 -20.61
N ALA A 118 17.67 35.16 -21.29
CA ALA A 118 17.87 36.59 -21.46
C ALA A 118 16.82 37.08 -22.47
N ALA A 119 16.01 38.04 -22.05
CA ALA A 119 15.26 38.93 -22.91
C ALA A 119 15.84 40.34 -22.71
#